data_AF-A0A8C0QJ69-F1
#
_entry.id   AF-A0A8C0QJ69-F1
#
_cell.length_a   1.000
_cell.length_b   1.000
_cell.length_c   1.000
_cell.angle_alpha   90.00
_cell.angle_beta   90.00
_cell.angle_gamma   90.00
#
_symmetry.space_group_name_H-M   'P 1'
#
loop_
_entity.id
_entity.type
_entity.pdbx_description
1 polymer ?
#
loop_
_entity_poly.entity_id
_entity_poly.type
_entity_poly.pdbx_seq_one_letter_code
_entity_poly.pdbx_strand_id
1 'polypeptide(L)'
;MEETLPQGCNKQHLEKLTLGITCILKSPLGVAEMTSIEKLPAERYMISLWEQQQQQNNYMLHEDLKNFYLVTNGFHMTWSVKLEEHTIPPGSMAINSISKLTPLNQSSMYSFPNAPTLADLEDDTLEANNGTFSLS
;
A
#
# COMPACT_ATOMS: atom_id res chain seq x y z
N MET A 1 22.91 5.78 24.00
CA MET A 1 21.79 6.74 23.98
C MET A 1 20.73 6.14 23.10
N GLU A 2 19.67 5.63 23.72
CA GLU A 2 18.50 5.07 23.03
C GLU A 2 17.53 6.24 22.83
N GLU A 3 17.54 6.83 21.64
CA GLU A 3 16.61 7.91 21.31
C GLU A 3 15.20 7.34 21.13
N THR A 4 14.39 7.52 22.16
CA THR A 4 12.95 7.33 22.15
C THR A 4 12.31 8.50 21.40
N LEU A 5 11.91 8.26 20.15
CA LEU A 5 11.18 9.22 19.32
C LEU A 5 9.75 9.46 19.87
N PRO A 6 9.16 10.65 19.65
CA PRO A 6 7.94 11.08 20.32
C PRO A 6 6.70 10.29 19.84
N GLN A 7 6.20 9.39 20.67
CA GLN A 7 5.11 8.44 20.41
C GLN A 7 3.69 9.05 20.25
N GLY A 8 3.54 10.38 20.12
CA GLY A 8 2.24 11.05 20.07
C GLY A 8 1.65 11.26 18.66
N CYS A 9 2.46 11.71 17.70
CA CYS A 9 1.98 12.06 16.35
C CYS A 9 1.83 10.82 15.44
N ASN A 10 2.73 9.84 15.59
CA ASN A 10 2.83 8.69 14.70
C ASN A 10 1.65 7.71 14.79
N LYS A 11 0.94 7.64 15.93
CA LYS A 11 -0.26 6.80 16.06
C LYS A 11 -1.36 7.22 15.11
N GLN A 12 -1.60 8.52 14.95
CA GLN A 12 -2.68 9.02 14.09
C GLN A 12 -2.38 8.84 12.61
N HIS A 13 -1.11 9.02 12.21
CA HIS A 13 -0.69 8.75 10.83
C HIS A 13 -0.80 7.25 10.50
N LEU A 14 -0.34 6.39 11.40
CA LEU A 14 -0.45 4.95 11.27
C LEU A 14 -1.90 4.47 11.17
N GLU A 15 -2.80 5.00 12.01
CA GLU A 15 -4.22 4.67 11.98
C GLU A 15 -4.88 5.09 10.67
N LYS A 16 -4.54 6.27 10.14
CA LYS A 16 -5.02 6.71 8.82
C LYS A 16 -4.47 5.83 7.69
N LEU A 17 -3.18 5.52 7.73
CA LEU A 17 -2.50 4.71 6.72
C LEU A 17 -3.07 3.29 6.66
N THR A 18 -3.34 2.72 7.82
CA THR A 18 -3.87 1.36 7.95
C THR A 18 -5.39 1.30 8.00
N LEU A 19 -6.08 2.44 7.80
CA LEU A 19 -7.53 2.57 7.86
C LEU A 19 -8.14 1.96 9.15
N GLY A 20 -7.43 2.08 10.27
CA GLY A 20 -7.87 1.55 11.56
C GLY A 20 -7.72 0.05 11.74
N ILE A 21 -7.00 -0.68 10.86
CA ILE A 21 -6.80 -2.14 11.01
C ILE A 21 -6.18 -2.49 12.36
N THR A 22 -5.36 -1.59 12.91
CA THR A 22 -4.71 -1.76 14.21
C THR A 22 -5.72 -1.84 15.35
N CYS A 23 -6.87 -1.17 15.22
CA CYS A 23 -7.95 -1.20 16.22
C CYS A 23 -8.71 -2.52 16.16
N ILE A 24 -8.96 -3.04 14.95
CA ILE A 24 -9.64 -4.33 14.74
C ILE A 24 -8.78 -5.47 15.28
N LEU A 25 -7.48 -5.46 14.96
CA LEU A 25 -6.53 -6.48 15.41
C LEU A 25 -6.27 -6.45 16.92
N LYS A 26 -6.33 -5.27 17.56
CA LYS A 26 -6.18 -5.14 19.02
C LYS A 26 -7.42 -5.53 19.84
N SER A 27 -8.59 -5.64 19.19
CA SER A 27 -9.79 -6.22 19.79
C SER A 27 -9.52 -7.69 20.19
N PRO A 28 -10.34 -8.39 21.01
CA PRO A 28 -9.96 -9.59 21.77
C PRO A 28 -9.69 -10.88 20.93
N LEU A 29 -9.27 -10.74 19.68
CA LEU A 29 -8.80 -11.74 18.73
C LEU A 29 -7.47 -12.43 19.12
N GLY A 30 -6.89 -12.17 20.30
CA GLY A 30 -5.69 -12.87 20.75
C GLY A 30 -4.42 -12.51 19.96
N VAL A 31 -4.34 -11.31 19.38
CA VAL A 31 -3.10 -10.80 18.77
C VAL A 31 -2.03 -10.66 19.85
N ALA A 32 -0.96 -11.45 19.72
CA ALA A 32 0.10 -11.54 20.71
C ALA A 32 1.13 -10.43 20.56
N GLU A 33 1.54 -10.14 19.32
CA GLU A 33 2.54 -9.12 19.04
C GLU A 33 2.19 -8.39 17.74
N MET A 34 2.15 -7.06 17.81
CA MET A 34 1.99 -6.18 16.67
C MET A 34 3.22 -5.29 16.57
N THR A 35 3.94 -5.36 15.45
CA THR A 35 5.11 -4.54 15.18
C THR A 35 4.89 -3.71 13.93
N SER A 36 4.98 -2.39 14.07
CA SER A 36 4.97 -1.45 12.95
C SER A 36 6.36 -0.85 12.79
N ILE A 37 6.96 -1.06 11.62
CA ILE A 37 8.21 -0.44 11.22
C ILE A 37 7.88 0.74 10.32
N GLU A 38 8.01 1.93 10.90
CA GLU A 38 7.95 3.17 10.14
C GLU A 38 9.29 3.37 9.41
N LYS A 39 9.21 3.70 8.12
CA LYS A 39 10.39 4.02 7.34
C LYS A 39 10.52 5.53 7.23
N LEU A 40 11.76 6.01 7.33
CA LEU A 40 12.08 7.43 7.16
C LEU A 40 11.53 7.97 5.83
N PRO A 41 11.14 9.24 5.76
CA PRO A 41 10.72 9.87 4.50
C PRO A 41 11.73 9.70 3.37
N ALA A 42 11.25 9.63 2.13
CA ALA A 42 12.12 9.57 0.96
C ALA A 42 12.69 10.96 0.68
N GLU A 43 13.97 11.01 0.32
CA GLU A 43 14.54 12.26 -0.17
C GLU A 43 14.05 12.55 -1.59
N ARG A 44 13.89 13.84 -1.93
CA ARG A 44 13.44 14.28 -3.27
C ARG A 44 14.27 13.67 -4.39
N TYR A 45 15.59 13.53 -4.18
CA TYR A 45 16.47 12.93 -5.16
C TYR A 45 16.13 11.45 -5.42
N MET A 46 15.66 10.69 -4.42
CA MET A 46 15.27 9.28 -4.61
C MET A 46 14.05 9.16 -5.51
N ILE A 47 13.12 10.12 -5.40
CA ILE A 47 11.95 10.23 -6.29
C ILE A 47 12.41 10.54 -7.71
N SER A 48 13.26 11.55 -7.88
CA SER A 48 13.79 11.91 -9.20
C SER A 48 14.60 10.77 -9.84
N LEU A 49 15.38 10.03 -9.05
CA LEU A 49 16.11 8.85 -9.52
C LEU A 49 15.17 7.75 -10.00
N TRP A 50 14.09 7.48 -9.27
CA TRP A 50 13.10 6.50 -9.68
C TRP A 50 12.39 6.93 -10.97
N GLU A 51 12.00 8.21 -11.08
CA GLU A 51 11.38 8.73 -12.31
C GLU A 51 12.35 8.66 -13.49
N GLN A 52 13.62 9.00 -13.30
CA GLN A 52 14.65 8.88 -14.34
C GLN A 52 14.84 7.41 -14.76
N GLN A 53 14.81 6.47 -13.81
CA GLN A 53 14.90 5.04 -14.11
C GLN A 53 13.68 4.56 -14.92
N GLN A 54 12.49 5.05 -14.59
CA GLN A 54 11.24 4.67 -15.24
C GLN A 54 10.89 5.52 -16.47
N GLN A 55 11.67 6.56 -16.77
CA GLN A 55 11.44 7.46 -17.88
C GLN A 55 11.45 6.74 -19.23
N GLN A 56 12.24 5.66 -19.36
CA GLN A 56 12.25 4.82 -20.55
C GLN A 56 10.91 4.10 -20.80
N ASN A 57 10.09 3.96 -19.77
CA ASN A 57 8.80 3.29 -19.80
C ASN A 57 7.62 4.28 -19.81
N ASN A 58 7.86 5.60 -19.95
CA ASN A 58 6.86 6.67 -19.84
C ASN A 58 6.06 6.67 -18.52
N TYR A 59 6.57 6.06 -17.45
CA TYR A 59 5.91 6.11 -16.14
C TYR A 59 6.39 7.34 -15.36
N MET A 60 5.46 8.24 -15.07
CA MET A 60 5.65 9.33 -14.12
C MET A 60 4.93 8.99 -12.83
N LEU A 61 5.56 9.28 -11.69
CA LEU A 61 4.89 9.10 -10.41
C LEU A 61 3.84 10.20 -10.26
N HIS A 62 2.61 9.84 -9.89
CA HIS A 62 1.59 10.84 -9.58
C HIS A 62 2.01 11.72 -8.40
N GLU A 63 1.59 12.98 -8.42
CA GLU A 63 1.97 13.98 -7.40
C GLU A 63 1.57 13.52 -5.98
N ASP A 64 0.40 12.91 -5.83
CA ASP A 64 -0.06 12.38 -4.54
C ASP A 64 0.85 11.26 -4.00
N LEU A 65 1.37 10.41 -4.89
CA LEU A 65 2.32 9.36 -4.51
C LEU A 65 3.69 9.94 -4.16
N LYS A 66 4.15 10.97 -4.88
CA LYS A 66 5.37 11.71 -4.51
C LYS A 66 5.23 12.29 -3.12
N ASN A 67 4.12 12.96 -2.84
CA ASN A 67 3.82 13.54 -1.53
C ASN A 67 3.76 12.47 -0.45
N PHE A 68 3.16 11.31 -0.73
CA PHE A 68 3.20 10.18 0.18
C PHE A 68 4.64 9.75 0.51
N TYR A 69 5.49 9.54 -0.50
CA TYR A 69 6.88 9.13 -0.28
C TYR A 69 7.73 10.20 0.43
N LEU A 70 7.42 11.48 0.24
CA LEU A 70 8.02 12.60 0.99
C LEU A 70 7.57 12.65 2.46
N VAL A 71 6.48 11.98 2.81
CA VAL A 71 6.00 11.85 4.19
C VAL A 71 6.44 10.53 4.82
N THR A 72 6.48 9.43 4.05
CA THR A 72 6.80 8.07 4.53
C THR A 72 7.32 7.20 3.39
N ASN A 73 8.57 6.71 3.45
CA ASN A 73 9.18 5.89 2.38
C ASN A 73 8.79 4.41 2.44
N GLY A 74 7.48 4.16 2.38
CA GLY A 74 6.91 2.84 2.56
C GLY A 74 6.66 2.48 4.03
N PHE A 75 6.09 1.31 4.24
CA PHE A 75 5.51 0.92 5.52
C PHE A 75 5.61 -0.59 5.68
N HIS A 76 5.84 -1.09 6.89
CA HIS A 76 5.77 -2.52 7.14
C HIS A 76 5.14 -2.78 8.51
N MET A 77 4.05 -3.52 8.53
CA MET A 77 3.37 -3.93 9.74
C MET A 77 3.20 -5.44 9.73
N THR A 78 3.56 -6.08 10.81
CA THR A 78 3.36 -7.51 11.03
C THR A 78 2.59 -7.74 12.32
N TRP A 79 1.73 -8.74 12.33
CA TRP A 79 0.96 -9.12 13.52
C TRP A 79 0.93 -10.64 13.66
N SER A 80 1.11 -11.14 14.87
CA SER A 80 0.96 -12.57 15.20
C SER A 80 -0.28 -12.79 16.05
N VAL A 81 -0.98 -13.91 15.83
CA VAL A 81 -2.13 -14.32 16.65
C VAL A 81 -1.70 -15.55 17.43
N LYS A 82 -1.88 -15.51 18.76
CA LYS A 82 -1.66 -16.67 19.62
C LYS A 82 -3.01 -17.26 19.97
N LEU A 83 -3.32 -18.40 19.36
CA LEU A 83 -4.51 -19.18 19.68
C LEU A 83 -4.06 -20.35 20.56
N GLU A 84 -4.40 -20.29 21.85
CA GLU A 84 -4.06 -21.31 22.86
C GLU A 84 -2.54 -21.63 22.91
N GLU A 85 -2.11 -22.81 22.42
CA GLU A 85 -0.71 -23.25 22.37
C GLU A 85 -0.02 -23.04 21.01
N HIS A 86 -0.73 -22.56 19.98
CA HIS A 86 -0.19 -22.37 18.64
C HIS A 86 -0.10 -20.89 18.25
N THR A 87 1.11 -20.46 17.86
CA THR A 87 1.31 -19.17 17.20
C THR A 87 0.96 -19.32 15.73
N ILE A 88 -0.11 -18.67 15.29
CA ILE A 88 -0.47 -18.58 13.88
C ILE A 88 0.61 -17.75 13.16
N PRO A 89 1.05 -18.14 11.96
CA PRO A 89 2.05 -17.38 11.20
C PRO A 89 1.62 -15.91 11.07
N PRO A 90 2.57 -14.96 11.24
CA PRO A 90 2.24 -13.56 11.31
C PRO A 90 1.69 -13.05 9.98
N GLY A 91 0.56 -12.33 10.05
CA GLY A 91 0.08 -11.54 8.92
C GLY A 91 1.00 -10.34 8.68
N SER A 92 1.12 -9.90 7.43
CA SER A 92 1.94 -8.75 7.05
C SER A 92 1.19 -7.81 6.13
N MET A 93 1.40 -6.51 6.33
CA MET A 93 0.97 -5.42 5.48
C MET A 93 2.19 -4.57 5.15
N ALA A 94 2.50 -4.41 3.87
CA ALA A 94 3.70 -3.74 3.43
C ALA A 94 3.39 -2.75 2.30
N ILE A 95 3.94 -1.53 2.42
CA ILE A 95 4.08 -0.58 1.32
C ILE A 95 5.58 -0.52 0.98
N ASN A 96 5.89 -0.76 -0.28
CA ASN A 96 7.27 -0.73 -0.75
C ASN A 96 7.84 0.67 -0.70
N SER A 97 9.14 0.75 -0.41
CA SER A 97 9.91 1.98 -0.56
C SER A 97 10.05 2.32 -2.04
N ILE A 98 10.25 3.59 -2.36
CA ILE A 98 10.32 4.06 -3.74
C ILE A 98 11.37 3.31 -4.58
N SER A 99 12.52 3.00 -3.99
CA SER A 99 13.59 2.24 -4.65
C SER A 99 13.22 0.79 -5.02
N LYS A 100 12.14 0.26 -4.44
CA LYS A 100 11.64 -1.10 -4.71
C LYS A 100 10.39 -1.10 -5.60
N LEU A 101 9.93 0.06 -6.07
CA LEU A 101 8.78 0.14 -6.95
C LEU A 101 9.17 -0.31 -8.37
N THR A 102 8.42 -1.27 -8.90
CA THR A 102 8.56 -1.75 -10.27
C THR A 102 7.21 -1.68 -10.99
N PRO A 103 7.19 -1.45 -12.31
CA PRO A 103 5.95 -1.50 -13.08
C PRO A 103 5.33 -2.90 -13.03
N LEU A 104 4.01 -2.98 -12.81
CA LEU A 104 3.31 -4.27 -12.69
C LEU A 104 3.45 -5.12 -13.96
N ASN A 105 3.39 -4.50 -15.13
CA ASN A 105 3.53 -5.14 -16.44
C ASN A 105 4.89 -5.83 -16.66
N GLN A 106 5.88 -5.53 -15.81
CA GLN A 106 7.23 -6.10 -15.88
C GLN A 106 7.50 -7.10 -14.76
N SER A 107 6.55 -7.31 -13.85
CA SER A 107 6.70 -8.35 -12.83
C SER A 107 6.44 -9.72 -13.45
N SER A 108 7.35 -10.66 -13.18
CA SER A 108 7.29 -12.03 -13.70
C SER A 108 6.00 -12.76 -13.30
N MET A 109 5.34 -12.31 -12.23
CA MET A 109 4.06 -12.85 -11.77
C MET A 109 2.92 -12.65 -12.76
N TYR A 110 2.95 -11.58 -13.57
CA TYR A 110 1.95 -11.31 -14.61
C TYR A 110 2.42 -11.70 -16.02
N SER A 111 3.59 -12.33 -16.14
CA SER A 111 4.11 -12.83 -17.43
C SER A 111 3.60 -14.24 -17.78
N PHE A 112 2.83 -14.89 -16.90
CA PHE A 112 2.25 -16.20 -17.18
C PHE A 112 1.02 -16.07 -18.09
N PRO A 113 0.82 -17.02 -19.03
CA PRO A 113 -0.26 -16.94 -20.03
C PRO A 113 -1.67 -16.95 -19.43
N ASN A 114 -1.83 -17.41 -18.18
CA ASN A 114 -3.11 -17.43 -17.46
C ASN A 114 -3.08 -16.55 -16.19
N ALA A 115 -2.13 -15.61 -16.09
CA ALA A 115 -2.11 -14.70 -14.95
C ALA A 115 -3.31 -13.73 -15.04
N PRO A 116 -3.96 -13.41 -13.92
CA PRO A 116 -4.94 -12.34 -13.88
C PRO A 116 -4.27 -11.05 -14.34
N THR A 117 -4.84 -10.42 -15.36
CA THR A 117 -4.38 -9.19 -15.98
C THR A 117 -5.19 -8.01 -15.48
N LEU A 118 -4.73 -6.79 -15.75
CA LEU A 118 -5.52 -5.58 -15.47
C LEU A 118 -6.85 -5.55 -16.26
N ALA A 119 -6.96 -6.30 -17.36
CA ALA A 119 -8.21 -6.43 -18.12
C ALA A 119 -9.28 -7.21 -17.34
N ASP A 120 -8.90 -8.12 -16.44
CA ASP A 120 -9.88 -8.90 -15.67
C ASP A 120 -10.61 -8.06 -14.58
N LEU A 121 -10.22 -6.80 -14.38
CA LEU A 121 -10.82 -5.86 -13.44
C LEU A 121 -11.77 -4.84 -14.10
N GLU A 122 -12.02 -4.93 -15.41
CA GLU A 122 -13.02 -4.09 -16.07
C GLU A 122 -14.44 -4.53 -15.66
N ASP A 123 -14.94 -3.95 -14.57
CA ASP A 123 -16.34 -4.05 -14.16
C ASP A 123 -17.19 -3.26 -15.16
N ASP A 124 -18.12 -3.95 -15.84
CA ASP A 124 -19.06 -3.42 -16.82
C ASP A 124 -19.88 -2.25 -16.24
N THR A 125 -19.31 -1.05 -16.26
CA THR A 125 -20.02 0.19 -15.97
C THR A 125 -20.72 0.65 -17.23
N LEU A 126 -21.75 -0.08 -17.63
CA LEU A 126 -22.56 0.21 -18.80
C LEU A 126 -23.96 0.73 -18.42
N GLU A 127 -24.14 2.03 -18.71
CA GLU A 127 -25.36 2.66 -19.22
C GLU A 127 -26.52 2.97 -18.25
N ALA A 128 -26.44 4.15 -17.62
CA ALA A 128 -27.61 4.95 -17.33
C ALA A 128 -28.24 5.41 -18.66
N ASN A 129 -29.19 4.61 -19.15
CA ASN A 129 -30.03 4.89 -20.32
C ASN A 129 -30.69 6.28 -20.23
N ASN A 130 -30.08 7.29 -20.85
CA ASN A 130 -30.75 8.53 -21.23
C ASN A 130 -31.74 8.20 -22.36
N GLY A 131 -32.92 7.72 -21.97
CA GLY A 131 -34.05 7.54 -22.86
C GLY A 131 -34.53 8.87 -23.41
N THR A 132 -34.01 9.26 -24.56
CA THR A 132 -34.56 10.29 -25.43
C THR A 132 -35.97 9.86 -25.86
N PHE A 133 -37.00 10.33 -25.16
CA PHE A 133 -38.37 10.25 -25.66
C PHE A 133 -38.54 11.27 -26.79
N SER A 134 -38.38 10.80 -28.03
CA SER A 134 -38.89 11.51 -29.21
C SER A 134 -40.42 11.40 -29.20
N LEU A 135 -41.11 12.50 -28.87
CA LEU A 135 -42.54 12.66 -29.08
C LEU A 135 -42.83 12.65 -30.58
N SER A 136 -43.62 11.66 -31.01
CA SER A 136 -44.33 11.64 -32.30
C SER A 136 -45.78 12.04 -32.08
#